data_AF-R3WAY1-F1
#
_entry.id   AF-R3WAY1-F1
#
_cell.length_a   1.000
_cell.length_b   1.000
_cell.length_c   1.000
_cell.angle_alpha   90.00
_cell.angle_beta   90.00
_cell.angle_gamma   90.00
#
_symmetry.space_group_name_H-M   'P 1'
#
loop_
_entity.id
_entity.type
_entity.pdbx_description
1 polymer ?
#
loop_
_entity_poly.entity_id
_entity_poly.type
_entity_poly.pdbx_seq_one_letter_code
_entity_poly.pdbx_strand_id
1 'polypeptide(L)'
;MDKGGEIDILDDGTWVYKDWDGNVIKYTDGYPDFKEAGFVRNEVTLEDGFTTRSKDFREADKISPKKPDGTWHYHQDGKTLQDVPTLVRRRFTHKGGFALKKK
;
A
#
# COMPACT_ATOMS: atom_id res chain seq x y z
N MET A 1 -16.48 -6.51 -13.95
CA MET A 1 -16.03 -7.81 -13.41
C MET A 1 -16.00 -7.66 -11.91
N ASP A 2 -17.07 -8.09 -11.24
CA ASP A 2 -17.13 -8.18 -9.79
C ASP A 2 -15.97 -9.05 -9.31
N LYS A 3 -15.10 -8.48 -8.50
CA LYS A 3 -13.99 -9.22 -7.89
C LYS A 3 -14.47 -10.19 -6.79
N GLY A 4 -15.79 -10.34 -6.58
CA GLY A 4 -16.36 -11.27 -5.60
C GLY A 4 -16.08 -10.92 -4.15
N GLY A 5 -15.71 -9.67 -3.87
CA GLY A 5 -15.48 -9.16 -2.52
C GLY A 5 -16.65 -8.35 -1.97
N GLU A 6 -16.64 -8.14 -0.66
CA GLU A 6 -17.65 -7.40 0.10
C GLU A 6 -17.09 -6.03 0.51
N ILE A 7 -17.93 -4.99 0.47
CA ILE A 7 -17.59 -3.63 0.91
C ILE A 7 -18.52 -3.25 2.05
N ASP A 8 -17.92 -2.85 3.17
CA ASP A 8 -18.60 -2.21 4.28
C ASP A 8 -18.13 -0.76 4.40
N ILE A 9 -19.03 0.18 4.70
CA ILE A 9 -18.68 1.58 4.98
C ILE A 9 -19.02 1.87 6.44
N LEU A 10 -18.02 2.23 7.23
CA LEU A 10 -18.17 2.58 8.64
C LEU A 10 -18.65 4.03 8.79
N ASP A 11 -19.19 4.35 9.97
CA ASP A 11 -19.76 5.68 10.27
C ASP A 11 -18.76 6.84 10.14
N ASP A 12 -17.46 6.55 10.29
CA ASP A 12 -16.37 7.53 10.15
C ASP A 12 -15.93 7.76 8.70
N GLY A 13 -16.57 7.09 7.73
CA GLY A 13 -16.22 7.14 6.31
C GLY A 13 -15.09 6.20 5.90
N THR A 14 -14.53 5.41 6.84
CA THR A 14 -13.62 4.31 6.52
C THR A 14 -14.40 3.22 5.80
N TRP A 15 -13.94 2.80 4.61
CA TRP A 15 -14.52 1.64 3.95
C TRP A 15 -13.61 0.42 4.12
N VAL A 16 -14.21 -0.73 4.36
CA VAL A 16 -13.55 -2.01 4.55
C VAL A 16 -13.85 -2.85 3.33
N TYR A 17 -12.82 -3.43 2.73
CA TYR A 17 -13.00 -4.38 1.64
C TYR A 17 -12.49 -5.75 2.07
N LYS A 18 -13.34 -6.76 1.91
CA LYS A 18 -13.01 -8.16 2.11
C LYS A 18 -12.95 -8.86 0.75
N ASP A 19 -11.80 -9.46 0.40
CA ASP A 19 -11.69 -10.24 -0.83
C ASP A 19 -12.31 -11.65 -0.67
N TRP A 20 -12.46 -12.36 -1.79
CA TRP A 20 -13.04 -13.71 -1.83
C TRP A 20 -12.20 -14.77 -1.08
N ASP A 21 -10.97 -14.43 -0.71
CA ASP A 21 -9.99 -15.27 -0.02
C ASP A 21 -9.98 -14.95 1.50
N GLY A 22 -10.88 -14.07 1.95
CA GLY A 22 -11.06 -13.70 3.36
C GLY A 22 -10.12 -12.60 3.85
N ASN A 23 -9.29 -12.01 2.99
CA ASN A 23 -8.39 -10.92 3.35
C ASN A 23 -9.18 -9.62 3.51
N VAL A 24 -8.92 -8.88 4.58
CA VAL A 24 -9.64 -7.64 4.91
C VAL A 24 -8.67 -6.47 4.92
N ILE A 25 -9.01 -5.39 4.22
CA ILE A 25 -8.26 -4.13 4.23
C ILE A 25 -9.21 -2.97 4.51
N LYS A 26 -8.83 -2.13 5.48
CA LYS A 26 -9.48 -0.85 5.74
C LYS A 26 -8.89 0.23 4.87
N TYR A 27 -9.71 1.18 4.47
CA TYR A 27 -9.31 2.33 3.69
C TYR A 27 -9.75 3.61 4.38
N THR A 28 -8.80 4.35 4.92
CA THR A 28 -9.01 5.68 5.50
C THR A 28 -8.67 6.73 4.45
N ASP A 29 -9.58 7.66 4.18
CA ASP A 29 -9.45 8.69 3.14
C ASP A 29 -9.09 8.14 1.73
N GLY A 30 -9.44 6.88 1.47
CA GLY A 30 -9.14 6.18 0.22
C GLY A 30 -7.74 5.56 0.12
N TYR A 31 -6.98 5.52 1.22
CA TYR A 31 -5.69 4.84 1.31
C TYR A 31 -5.81 3.51 2.07
N PRO A 32 -5.30 2.40 1.51
CA PRO A 32 -5.36 1.10 2.18
C PRO A 32 -4.40 1.02 3.36
N ASP A 33 -4.87 0.47 4.47
CA ASP A 33 -3.99 0.09 5.59
C ASP A 33 -3.52 -1.36 5.42
N PHE A 34 -2.46 -1.54 4.63
CA PHE A 34 -1.80 -2.85 4.48
C PHE A 34 -1.12 -3.31 5.78
N LYS A 35 -0.80 -2.39 6.69
CA LYS A 35 -0.05 -2.69 7.92
C LYS A 35 -0.97 -3.31 8.96
N GLU A 36 -2.12 -2.68 9.22
CA GLU A 36 -3.15 -3.23 10.10
C GLU A 36 -3.67 -4.56 9.57
N ALA A 37 -3.76 -4.71 8.24
CA ALA A 37 -4.12 -5.96 7.58
C ALA A 37 -3.03 -7.06 7.62
N GLY A 38 -1.83 -6.76 8.14
CA GLY A 38 -0.74 -7.75 8.28
C GLY A 38 0.02 -8.08 7.00
N PHE A 39 -0.08 -7.26 5.96
CA PHE A 39 0.57 -7.49 4.66
C PHE A 39 1.90 -6.76 4.47
N VAL A 40 2.26 -5.86 5.39
CA VAL A 40 3.55 -5.15 5.35
C VAL A 40 4.64 -6.02 5.95
N ARG A 41 5.61 -6.39 5.12
CA ARG A 41 6.75 -7.25 5.52
C ARG A 41 7.96 -6.46 5.98
N ASN A 42 8.10 -5.25 5.44
CA ASN A 42 9.18 -4.33 5.75
C ASN A 42 8.75 -2.89 5.39
N GLU A 43 9.35 -1.90 6.05
CA GLU A 43 9.13 -0.49 5.79
C GLU A 43 10.47 0.24 5.63
N VAL A 44 10.53 1.17 4.69
CA VAL A 44 11.68 2.06 4.50
C VAL A 44 11.20 3.49 4.41
N THR A 45 11.69 4.35 5.31
CA THR A 45 11.46 5.79 5.26
C THR A 45 12.55 6.44 4.40
N LEU A 46 12.15 7.14 3.35
CA LEU A 46 13.03 7.96 2.53
C LEU A 46 13.16 9.35 3.16
N GLU A 47 14.37 9.75 3.55
CA GLU A 47 14.60 11.03 4.25
C GLU A 47 14.17 12.25 3.43
N ASP A 48 14.45 12.21 2.12
CA ASP A 48 14.07 13.27 1.16
C ASP A 48 12.59 13.20 0.73
N GLY A 49 11.82 12.24 1.25
CA GLY A 49 10.48 11.92 0.79
C GLY A 49 10.45 11.29 -0.62
N PHE A 50 9.26 11.18 -1.20
CA PHE A 50 9.09 10.58 -2.53
C PHE A 50 9.61 11.46 -3.66
N THR A 51 10.47 10.89 -4.52
CA THR A 51 11.04 11.56 -5.68
C THR A 51 10.53 10.97 -6.99
N THR A 52 11.14 9.90 -7.48
CA THR A 52 10.73 9.20 -8.70
C THR A 52 10.70 7.71 -8.41
N ARG A 53 9.79 6.98 -9.06
CA ARG A 53 9.61 5.55 -8.78
C ARG A 53 10.90 4.74 -8.85
N SER A 54 11.72 5.01 -9.86
CA SER A 54 12.99 4.31 -10.04
C SER A 54 14.01 4.66 -8.95
N LYS A 55 14.15 5.95 -8.59
CA LYS A 55 15.07 6.37 -7.53
C LYS A 55 14.62 5.84 -6.17
N ASP A 56 13.36 6.05 -5.82
CA ASP A 56 12.77 5.68 -4.53
C ASP A 56 12.88 4.17 -4.29
N PHE A 57 12.54 3.35 -5.28
CA PHE A 57 12.65 1.88 -5.15
C PHE A 57 14.10 1.43 -5.05
N ARG A 58 15.01 2.06 -5.79
CA ARG A 58 16.44 1.75 -5.70
C ARG A 58 17.02 2.11 -4.34
N GLU A 59 16.66 3.26 -3.77
CA GLU A 59 17.11 3.65 -2.43
C GLU A 59 16.52 2.71 -1.36
N ALA A 60 15.23 2.37 -1.46
CA ALA A 60 14.64 1.41 -0.53
C ALA A 60 15.27 0.01 -0.63
N ASP A 61 15.51 -0.48 -1.85
CA ASP A 61 16.17 -1.79 -2.05
C ASP A 61 17.61 -1.82 -1.53
N LYS A 62 18.33 -0.67 -1.49
CA LYS A 62 19.66 -0.57 -0.85
C LYS A 62 19.58 -0.63 0.67
N ILE A 63 18.56 -0.03 1.27
CA ILE A 63 18.38 0.03 2.73
C ILE A 63 17.89 -1.32 3.25
N SER A 64 16.83 -1.84 2.64
CA SER A 64 16.27 -3.14 2.98
C SER A 64 15.55 -3.70 1.76
N PRO A 65 16.15 -4.69 1.06
CA PRO A 65 15.56 -5.25 -0.15
C PRO A 65 14.22 -5.91 0.14
N LYS A 66 13.21 -5.57 -0.66
CA LYS A 66 11.91 -6.25 -0.63
C LYS A 66 12.04 -7.73 -0.93
N LYS A 67 11.05 -8.52 -0.51
CA LYS A 67 10.98 -9.95 -0.87
C LYS A 67 10.80 -10.13 -2.39
N PRO A 68 11.22 -11.28 -2.97
CA PRO A 68 11.13 -11.53 -4.42
C PRO A 68 9.72 -11.44 -5.01
N ASP A 69 8.70 -11.80 -4.23
CA ASP A 69 7.27 -11.71 -4.58
C ASP A 69 6.62 -10.38 -4.13
N GLY A 70 7.42 -9.49 -3.55
CA GLY A 70 7.03 -8.20 -2.99
C GLY A 70 7.14 -7.04 -3.96
N THR A 71 6.50 -5.93 -3.60
CA THR A 71 6.53 -4.67 -4.34
C THR A 71 6.44 -3.51 -3.36
N TRP A 72 7.12 -2.41 -3.68
CA TRP A 72 7.07 -1.20 -2.87
C TRP A 72 5.74 -0.47 -3.08
N HIS A 73 4.94 -0.39 -2.02
CA HIS A 73 3.76 0.45 -1.91
C HIS A 73 4.13 1.80 -1.29
N TYR A 74 3.64 2.89 -1.87
CA TYR A 74 3.83 4.24 -1.33
C TYR A 74 2.77 4.52 -0.28
N HIS A 75 3.19 4.62 0.99
CA HIS A 75 2.32 5.04 2.08
C HIS A 75 1.90 6.51 1.91
N GLN A 76 0.73 6.88 2.42
CA GLN A 76 0.15 8.23 2.26
C GLN A 76 0.89 9.34 3.01
N ASP A 77 1.85 9.01 3.87
CA ASP A 77 2.68 9.97 4.60
C ASP A 77 3.71 10.72 3.73
N GLY A 78 3.86 10.33 2.45
CA GLY A 78 4.74 11.01 1.51
C GLY A 78 6.22 10.61 1.58
N LYS A 79 6.60 9.67 2.45
CA LYS A 79 8.01 9.29 2.67
C LYS A 79 8.26 7.81 2.95
N THR A 80 7.24 7.04 3.31
CA THR A 80 7.41 5.62 3.65
C THR A 80 7.05 4.71 2.48
N LEU A 81 7.96 3.78 2.16
CA LEU A 81 7.72 2.66 1.27
C LEU A 81 7.49 1.38 2.08
N GLN A 82 6.45 0.63 1.73
CA GLN A 82 6.09 -0.63 2.37
C GLN A 82 6.27 -1.79 1.40
N ASP A 83 7.02 -2.83 1.79
CA ASP A 83 7.09 -4.08 1.04
C ASP A 83 5.81 -4.88 1.29
N VAL A 84 4.98 -4.99 0.26
CA VAL A 84 3.73 -5.74 0.28
C VAL A 84 3.75 -6.84 -0.79
N PRO A 85 3.13 -8.01 -0.56
CA PRO A 85 2.99 -9.03 -1.60
C PRO A 85 2.34 -8.46 -2.86
N THR A 86 2.93 -8.72 -4.03
CA THR A 86 2.43 -8.19 -5.31
C THR A 86 0.99 -8.64 -5.60
N LEU A 87 0.63 -9.86 -5.19
CA LEU A 87 -0.73 -10.40 -5.33
C LEU A 87 -1.74 -9.59 -4.51
N VAL A 88 -1.44 -9.31 -3.24
CA VAL A 88 -2.27 -8.46 -2.37
C VAL A 88 -2.40 -7.07 -3.01
N ARG A 89 -1.28 -6.42 -3.32
CA ARG A 89 -1.27 -5.10 -3.96
C ARG A 89 -2.11 -5.03 -5.26
N ARG A 90 -2.21 -6.11 -6.03
CA ARG A 90 -3.02 -6.18 -7.27
C ARG A 90 -4.50 -6.44 -7.00
N ARG A 91 -4.84 -7.24 -5.99
CA ARG A 91 -6.24 -7.57 -5.64
C ARG A 91 -6.99 -6.35 -5.14
N PHE A 92 -6.34 -5.58 -4.27
CA PHE A 92 -6.89 -4.40 -3.63
C PHE A 92 -6.65 -3.16 -4.51
N THR A 93 -7.72 -2.60 -5.09
CA THR A 93 -7.61 -1.34 -5.84
C THR A 93 -7.30 -0.21 -4.87
N HIS A 94 -6.21 0.52 -5.07
CA HIS A 94 -5.78 1.55 -4.11
C HIS A 94 -5.18 2.77 -4.80
N LYS A 95 -5.29 3.91 -4.12
CA LYS A 95 -4.43 5.08 -4.37
C LYS A 95 -3.16 4.90 -3.52
N GLY A 96 -1.99 4.98 -4.15
CA GLY A 96 -0.72 5.07 -3.42
C GLY A 96 -0.36 6.52 -3.14
N GLY A 97 0.35 6.78 -2.04
CA GLY A 97 0.81 8.12 -1.64
C GLY A 97 1.68 8.84 -2.68
N PHE A 98 2.24 8.12 -3.65
CA PHE A 98 2.91 8.73 -4.80
C PHE A 98 2.01 9.68 -5.60
N ALA A 99 0.69 9.44 -5.61
CA ALA A 99 -0.29 10.31 -6.27
C ALA A 99 -0.44 11.68 -5.58
N LEU A 100 -0.07 11.79 -4.30
CA LEU A 100 -0.09 13.05 -3.53
C LEU A 100 1.14 13.93 -3.76
N LYS A 101 2.16 13.41 -4.46
CA LYS A 101 3.37 14.18 -4.76
C LYS A 101 2.99 15.42 -5.58
N LYS A 102 3.07 16.60 -4.96
CA LYS A 102 2.97 17.89 -5.67
C LYS A 102 4.15 17.99 -6.65
N LYS A 103 3.86 18.38 -7.90
CA LYS A 103 4.85 18.61 -8.94
C LYS A 103 5.83 19.71 -8.54
#